data_AF-A0A8T5LN73-F1
#
_entry.id   AF-A0A8T5LN73-F1
#
_cell.length_a   1.000
_cell.length_b   1.000
_cell.length_c   1.000
_cell.angle_alpha   90.00
_cell.angle_beta   90.00
_cell.angle_gamma   90.00
#
_symmetry.space_group_name_H-M   'P 1'
#
loop_
_entity.id
_entity.type
_entity.pdbx_description
1 polymer ?
#
loop_
_entity_poly.entity_id
_entity_poly.type
_entity_poly.pdbx_seq_one_letter_code
_entity_poly.pdbx_strand_id
1 'polypeptide(L)'
;MSLDERNELFDVILSEWNGAVKKLFSHDWPNISCLGNTSPHLHWHLIPRYYSPRNCYGIEFIDPNPKGNYSPYPKKDLSPEILMKIKEEIKINI
;
A
#
# COMPACT_ATOMS: atom_id res chain seq x y z
N MET A 1 14.83 7.43 -15.55
CA MET A 1 14.00 8.41 -14.84
C MET A 1 14.69 9.76 -14.95
N SER A 2 14.03 10.73 -15.57
CA SER A 2 14.47 12.13 -15.60
C SER A 2 14.30 12.78 -14.22
N LEU A 3 14.79 14.01 -14.06
CA LEU A 3 14.56 14.77 -12.83
C LEU A 3 13.07 15.07 -12.62
N ASP A 4 12.35 15.40 -13.69
CA ASP A 4 10.93 15.70 -13.63
C ASP A 4 10.10 14.47 -13.23
N GLU A 5 10.38 13.31 -13.85
CA GLU A 5 9.74 12.03 -13.49
C GLU A 5 10.03 11.65 -12.03
N ARG A 6 11.23 11.94 -11.53
CA ARG A 6 11.58 11.70 -10.13
C ARG A 6 10.77 12.59 -9.19
N ASN A 7 10.71 13.89 -9.48
CA ASN A 7 9.99 14.84 -8.62
C ASN A 7 8.49 14.53 -8.63
N GLU A 8 7.91 14.24 -9.80
CA GLU A 8 6.51 13.78 -9.91
C GLU A 8 6.26 12.53 -9.05
N LEU A 9 7.14 11.53 -9.13
CA LEU A 9 6.99 10.31 -8.33
C LEU A 9 6.97 10.58 -6.83
N PHE A 10 7.93 11.37 -6.31
CA PHE A 10 8.08 11.57 -4.87
C PHE A 10 7.12 12.61 -4.31
N ASP A 11 6.93 13.72 -5.01
CA ASP A 11 6.20 14.88 -4.49
C ASP A 11 4.70 14.77 -4.75
N VAL A 12 4.29 14.07 -5.82
CA VAL A 12 2.88 13.91 -6.22
C VAL A 12 2.45 12.47 -5.98
N ILE A 13 2.96 11.51 -6.77
CA ILE A 13 2.39 10.15 -6.84
C ILE A 13 2.45 9.43 -5.48
N LEU A 14 3.63 9.37 -4.84
CA LEU A 14 3.77 8.68 -3.55
C LEU A 14 3.03 9.41 -2.43
N SER A 15 2.99 10.75 -2.48
CA SER A 15 2.30 11.58 -1.49
C SER A 15 0.78 11.37 -1.54
N GLU A 16 0.18 11.50 -2.72
CA GLU A 16 -1.25 11.31 -2.94
C GLU A 16 -1.67 9.87 -2.68
N TRP A 17 -0.91 8.89 -3.19
CA TRP A 17 -1.21 7.48 -2.96
C TRP A 17 -1.16 7.10 -1.48
N ASN A 18 -0.14 7.57 -0.75
CA ASN A 18 -0.05 7.38 0.70
C ASN A 18 -1.19 8.08 1.43
N GLY A 19 -1.54 9.30 1.03
CA GLY A 19 -2.66 10.05 1.59
C GLY A 19 -3.99 9.32 1.45
N ALA A 20 -4.28 8.80 0.25
CA ALA A 20 -5.47 8.00 -0.04
C ALA A 20 -5.53 6.75 0.84
N VAL A 21 -4.44 5.97 0.90
CA VAL A 21 -4.34 4.73 1.67
C VAL A 21 -4.46 5.01 3.18
N LYS A 22 -3.83 6.08 3.68
CA LYS A 22 -3.96 6.53 5.08
C LYS A 22 -5.39 6.91 5.42
N LYS A 23 -6.06 7.67 4.54
CA LYS A 23 -7.44 8.11 4.74
C LYS A 23 -8.41 6.94 4.80
N LEU A 24 -8.27 5.97 3.91
CA LEU A 24 -9.18 4.82 3.81
C LEU A 24 -8.95 3.78 4.91
N PHE A 25 -7.69 3.49 5.23
CA PHE A 25 -7.36 2.33 6.06
C PHE A 25 -6.72 2.69 7.40
N SER A 26 -6.40 3.96 7.64
CA SER A 26 -5.85 4.43 8.92
C SER A 26 -4.61 3.64 9.37
N HIS A 27 -3.70 3.36 8.43
CA HIS A 27 -2.43 2.69 8.72
C HIS A 27 -1.56 3.56 9.62
N ASP A 28 -0.72 2.98 10.46
CA ASP A 28 0.11 3.74 11.41
C ASP A 28 1.35 4.31 10.71
N TRP A 29 1.97 3.52 9.83
CA TRP A 29 3.19 3.88 9.12
C TRP A 29 3.21 3.25 7.72
N PRO A 30 3.77 3.88 6.67
CA PRO A 30 3.97 3.22 5.39
C PRO A 30 5.38 2.65 5.27
N ASN A 31 5.53 1.51 4.58
CA ASN A 31 6.81 1.14 4.00
C ASN A 31 6.77 1.40 2.50
N ILE A 32 7.78 2.11 2.01
CA ILE A 32 7.93 2.42 0.59
C ILE A 32 9.24 1.78 0.13
N SER A 33 9.18 0.95 -0.92
CA SER A 33 10.36 0.25 -1.42
C SER A 33 10.33 0.09 -2.93
N CYS A 34 11.47 0.29 -3.57
CA CYS A 34 11.70 -0.05 -4.98
C CYS A 34 12.77 -1.15 -5.01
N LEU A 35 12.32 -2.39 -5.21
CA LEU A 35 13.17 -3.58 -5.20
C LEU A 35 13.15 -4.19 -6.61
N GLY A 36 14.31 -4.49 -7.19
CA GLY A 36 14.43 -4.97 -8.58
C GLY A 36 14.72 -6.47 -8.69
N ASN A 37 14.57 -7.23 -7.60
CA ASN A 37 15.13 -8.59 -7.52
C ASN A 37 14.42 -9.61 -8.42
N THR A 38 13.09 -9.49 -8.59
CA THR A 38 12.26 -10.49 -9.30
C THR A 38 11.60 -9.96 -10.57
N SER A 39 11.57 -8.64 -10.77
CA SER A 39 11.03 -8.01 -11.96
C SER A 39 11.97 -6.87 -12.39
N PRO A 40 12.43 -6.85 -13.66
CA PRO A 40 13.29 -5.79 -14.17
C PRO A 40 12.52 -4.49 -14.44
N HIS A 41 11.18 -4.56 -14.53
CA HIS A 41 10.37 -3.36 -14.70
C HIS A 41 10.37 -2.55 -13.40
N LEU A 42 10.68 -1.26 -13.51
CA LEU A 42 10.78 -0.35 -12.38
C LEU A 42 9.41 -0.18 -11.71
N HIS A 43 9.33 -0.48 -10.41
CA HIS A 43 8.08 -0.39 -9.66
C HIS A 43 8.34 -0.10 -8.18
N TRP A 44 7.37 0.57 -7.55
CA TRP A 44 7.38 0.84 -6.11
C TRP A 44 6.27 0.06 -5.43
N HIS A 45 6.58 -0.38 -4.21
CA HIS A 45 5.59 -0.90 -3.28
C HIS A 45 5.31 0.18 -2.24
N LEU A 46 4.03 0.41 -1.96
CA LEU A 46 3.56 1.14 -0.78
C LEU A 46 2.78 0.13 0.07
N ILE A 47 3.34 -0.21 1.24
CA ILE A 47 2.76 -1.18 2.16
C ILE A 47 2.31 -0.44 3.43
N PRO A 48 0.99 -0.31 3.67
CA PRO A 48 0.50 0.23 4.93
C PRO A 48 0.80 -0.74 6.09
N ARG A 49 1.36 -0.23 7.19
CA ARG A 49 1.72 -0.98 8.41
C ARG A 49 0.77 -0.65 9.55
N TYR A 50 0.48 -1.65 10.38
CA TYR A 50 -0.51 -1.52 11.46
C TYR A 50 -0.01 -2.09 12.78
N TYR A 51 0.11 -1.27 13.81
CA TYR A 51 0.49 -1.68 15.17
C TYR A 51 -0.66 -2.32 15.96
N SER A 52 -1.88 -2.18 15.45
CA SER A 52 -3.09 -2.77 16.02
C SER A 52 -4.05 -3.20 14.89
N PRO A 53 -4.97 -4.14 15.14
CA PRO A 53 -5.92 -4.59 14.13
C PRO A 53 -6.77 -3.45 13.54
N ARG A 54 -7.23 -3.64 12.30
CA ARG A 54 -8.21 -2.76 11.64
C ARG A 54 -9.36 -3.61 11.12
N ASN A 55 -10.57 -3.08 11.17
CA ASN A 55 -11.71 -3.68 10.48
C ASN A 55 -11.98 -2.91 9.20
N CYS A 56 -11.88 -3.60 8.06
CA CYS A 56 -12.18 -3.04 6.76
C CYS A 56 -13.15 -3.99 6.05
N TYR A 57 -14.31 -3.47 5.64
CA TYR A 57 -15.35 -4.25 4.95
C TYR A 57 -15.81 -5.49 5.74
N GLY A 58 -15.85 -5.40 7.08
CA GLY A 58 -16.21 -6.52 7.94
C GLY A 58 -15.09 -7.56 8.11
N ILE A 59 -13.92 -7.34 7.51
CA ILE A 59 -12.75 -8.19 7.64
C ILE A 59 -11.80 -7.57 8.65
N GLU A 60 -11.45 -8.34 9.69
CA GLU A 60 -10.33 -7.98 10.55
C GLU A 60 -9.01 -8.22 9.82
N PHE A 61 -8.20 -7.17 9.78
CA PHE A 61 -6.84 -7.16 9.27
C PHE A 61 -5.87 -7.01 10.44
N ILE A 62 -4.91 -7.93 10.53
CA ILE A 62 -3.83 -7.92 11.51
C ILE A 62 -2.52 -7.95 10.73
N ASP A 63 -1.66 -6.94 10.93
CA ASP A 63 -0.32 -6.95 10.34
C ASP A 63 0.54 -7.99 11.08
N PRO A 64 1.04 -9.02 10.39
CA PRO A 64 1.80 -10.08 11.04
C PRO A 64 3.21 -9.66 11.46
N ASN A 65 3.74 -8.54 10.94
CA ASN A 65 5.13 -8.16 11.18
C ASN A 65 5.36 -6.63 11.21
N PRO A 66 4.58 -5.83 11.95
CA PRO A 66 4.45 -4.37 11.74
C PRO A 66 5.73 -3.54 11.86
N LYS A 67 6.81 -4.11 12.41
CA LYS A 67 8.13 -3.49 12.55
C LYS A 67 9.23 -4.14 11.70
N GLY A 68 8.94 -5.24 11.00
CA GLY A 68 9.90 -5.96 10.16
C GLY A 68 9.58 -5.86 8.66
N ASN A 69 10.18 -6.74 7.87
CA ASN A 69 9.97 -6.77 6.42
C ASN A 69 8.51 -7.05 6.05
N TYR A 70 8.08 -6.46 4.92
CA TYR A 70 6.73 -6.67 4.37
C TYR A 70 6.53 -8.09 3.81
N SER A 71 7.61 -8.86 3.62
CA SER A 71 7.62 -10.21 3.07
C SER A 71 8.71 -11.05 3.77
N PRO A 72 8.50 -12.37 3.97
CA PRO A 72 7.28 -13.14 3.68
C PRO A 72 6.13 -12.83 4.64
N TYR A 73 4.89 -13.07 4.20
CA TYR A 73 3.67 -12.89 4.99
C TYR A 73 2.65 -13.99 4.63
N PRO A 74 1.76 -14.36 5.57
CA PRO A 74 0.63 -15.25 5.27
C PRO A 74 -0.27 -14.58 4.22
N LYS A 75 -0.40 -15.21 3.05
CA LYS A 75 -1.34 -14.75 2.02
C LYS A 75 -2.77 -14.94 2.53
N LYS A 76 -3.60 -13.93 2.32
CA LYS A 76 -5.03 -13.96 2.62
C LYS A 76 -5.79 -13.90 1.32
N ASP A 77 -6.64 -14.89 1.08
CA ASP A 77 -7.55 -14.87 -0.07
C ASP A 77 -8.71 -13.93 0.25
N LEU A 78 -8.88 -12.91 -0.57
CA LEU A 78 -9.98 -11.96 -0.50
C LEU A 78 -10.90 -12.18 -1.70
N SER A 79 -12.21 -11.97 -1.51
CA SER A 79 -13.14 -12.08 -2.63
C SER A 79 -12.83 -11.01 -3.70
N PRO A 80 -13.03 -11.31 -5.00
CA PRO A 80 -12.84 -10.34 -6.07
C PRO A 80 -13.65 -9.05 -5.88
N GLU A 81 -14.82 -9.16 -5.25
CA GLU A 81 -15.70 -8.03 -4.92
C GLU A 81 -15.03 -7.04 -3.97
N ILE A 82 -14.38 -7.53 -2.91
CA ILE A 82 -13.66 -6.68 -1.95
C ILE A 82 -12.43 -6.07 -2.61
N LEU A 83 -11.71 -6.84 -3.42
CA LEU A 83 -10.55 -6.32 -4.17
C LEU A 83 -10.95 -5.18 -5.11
N MET A 84 -12.08 -5.32 -5.83
CA MET A 84 -12.60 -4.24 -6.67
C MET A 84 -13.07 -3.05 -5.87
N LYS A 85 -13.72 -3.27 -4.72
CA LYS A 85 -14.12 -2.19 -3.83
C LYS A 85 -12.92 -1.37 -3.33
N ILE A 86 -11.86 -2.04 -2.87
CA ILE A 86 -10.61 -1.40 -2.44
C ILE A 86 -10.02 -0.55 -3.59
N LYS A 87 -9.96 -1.11 -4.79
CA LYS A 87 -9.43 -0.42 -5.97
C LYS A 87 -10.22 0.87 -6.27
N GLU A 88 -11.55 0.78 -6.33
CA GLU A 88 -12.38 1.95 -6.65
C GLU A 88 -12.34 2.99 -5.54
N GLU A 89 -12.30 2.59 -4.27
CA GLU A 89 -12.16 3.54 -3.16
C GLU A 89 -10.81 4.26 -3.18
N ILE A 90 -9.70 3.56 -3.45
CA ILE A 90 -8.40 4.20 -3.62
C ILE A 90 -8.46 5.21 -4.79
N LYS A 91 -9.03 4.81 -5.94
CA LYS A 91 -9.12 5.67 -7.12
C LYS A 91 -9.92 6.97 -6.87
N ILE A 92 -10.95 6.93 -6.01
CA ILE A 92 -11.75 8.12 -5.65
C ILE A 92 -11.02 9.04 -4.67
N ASN A 93 -10.00 8.53 -3.97
CA ASN A 93 -9.30 9.26 -2.91
C ASN A 93 -7.86 9.67 -3.26
N ILE A 94 -7.42 9.41 -4.50
CA ILE A 94 -6.22 9.99 -5.10
C ILE A 94 -6.57 11.36 -5.65
#